data_AF-A0A1G7A7W9-F1
#
_entry.id   AF-A0A1G7A7W9-F1
#
_cell.length_a   1.000
_cell.length_b   1.000
_cell.length_c   1.000
_cell.angle_alpha   90.00
_cell.angle_beta   90.00
_cell.angle_gamma   90.00
#
_symmetry.space_group_name_H-M   'P 1'
#
loop_
_entity.id
_entity.type
_entity.pdbx_description
1 polymer ?
#
loop_
_entity_poly.entity_id
_entity_poly.type
_entity_poly.pdbx_seq_one_letter_code
_entity_poly.pdbx_strand_id
1 'polypeptide(L)' 'MEKILVTERAALQRVNRVLAREGSRMKVCRESSPWFGNLGRYYVVNQYNAIEQHANLEGWARDLGVLKPFEKIKP' A
#
# COMPACT_ATOMS: atom_id res chain seq x y z
N MET A 1 -13.02 -16.61 -14.71
CA MET A 1 -12.53 -15.33 -15.28
C MET A 1 -11.07 -15.19 -14.94
N GLU A 2 -10.24 -14.85 -15.92
CA GLU A 2 -8.84 -14.50 -15.72
C GLU A 2 -8.75 -13.14 -15.00
N LYS A 3 -7.83 -13.01 -14.04
CA LYS A 3 -7.63 -11.75 -13.30
C LYS A 3 -6.68 -10.84 -14.07
N ILE A 4 -7.00 -9.54 -14.14
CA ILE A 4 -6.12 -8.53 -14.72
C ILE A 4 -5.01 -8.19 -13.71
N LEU A 5 -3.75 -8.26 -14.15
CA LEU A 5 -2.61 -7.96 -13.30
C LEU A 5 -2.32 -6.46 -13.24
N VAL A 6 -2.17 -5.95 -12.02
CA VAL A 6 -1.74 -4.58 -11.73
C VAL A 6 -0.37 -4.65 -11.07
N THR A 7 0.59 -3.83 -11.51
CA THR A 7 1.90 -3.80 -10.85
C THR A 7 1.78 -3.27 -9.43
N GLU A 8 2.64 -3.75 -8.53
CA GLU A 8 2.75 -3.23 -7.17
C GLU A 8 2.88 -1.71 -7.13
N ARG A 9 3.73 -1.15 -7.99
CA ARG A 9 3.91 0.31 -8.12
C ARG A 9 2.61 1.03 -8.49
N ALA A 10 1.82 0.48 -9.43
CA ALA A 10 0.56 1.08 -9.83
C ALA A 10 -0.49 1.00 -8.72
N ALA A 11 -0.58 -0.13 -8.01
CA ALA A 11 -1.46 -0.29 -6.86
C ALA A 11 -1.08 0.68 -5.72
N LEU A 12 0.20 0.77 -5.37
CA LEU A 12 0.70 1.70 -4.35
C LEU A 12 0.40 3.17 -4.72
N GLN A 13 0.57 3.55 -5.99
CA GLN A 13 0.25 4.90 -6.44
C GLN A 13 -1.25 5.19 -6.33
N ARG A 14 -2.11 4.22 -6.67
CA ARG A 14 -3.57 4.36 -6.53
C ARG A 14 -3.98 4.55 -5.06
N VAL A 15 -3.44 3.73 -4.16
CA VAL A 15 -3.66 3.84 -2.71
C VAL A 15 -3.21 5.20 -2.21
N ASN A 16 -2.00 5.64 -2.56
CA ASN A 16 -1.47 6.93 -2.14
C ASN A 16 -2.27 8.13 -2.65
N ARG A 17 -2.91 8.04 -3.81
CA ARG A 17 -3.81 9.11 -4.28
C ARG A 17 -5.04 9.29 -3.39
N VAL A 18 -5.53 8.21 -2.77
CA VAL A 18 -6.65 8.28 -1.82
C VAL A 18 -6.15 8.81 -0.48
N LEU A 19 -5.10 8.20 0.08
CA LEU A 19 -4.54 8.60 1.39
C LEU A 19 -4.06 10.05 1.44
N ALA A 20 -3.56 10.58 0.31
CA ALA A 20 -3.12 11.97 0.23
C ALA A 20 -4.25 12.98 0.53
N ARG A 21 -5.52 12.61 0.30
CA ARG A 21 -6.67 13.46 0.65
C ARG A 21 -6.87 13.60 2.16
N GLU A 22 -6.32 12.65 2.93
CA GLU A 22 -6.41 12.58 4.39
C GLU A 22 -5.09 13.00 5.05
N GLY A 23 -4.09 13.45 4.26
CA GLY A 23 -2.77 13.83 4.77
C GLY A 23 -1.85 12.63 5.07
N SER A 24 -2.23 11.42 4.67
CA SER A 24 -1.44 10.20 4.91
C SER A 24 -0.84 9.62 3.62
N ARG A 25 0.12 8.71 3.78
CA ARG A 25 0.74 7.97 2.67
C ARG A 25 1.25 6.61 3.11
N MET A 26 1.06 5.62 2.25
CA MET A 26 1.70 4.32 2.35
C MET A 26 3.13 4.38 1.80
N LYS A 27 4.07 3.87 2.58
CA LYS A 27 5.49 3.71 2.24
C LYS A 27 5.86 2.23 2.17
N VAL A 28 6.95 1.95 1.46
CA VAL A 28 7.54 0.61 1.34
C VAL A 28 8.78 0.55 2.21
N CYS A 29 8.87 -0.48 3.06
CA CYS A 29 10.09 -0.84 3.75
C CYS A 29 10.79 -1.94 2.94
N ARG A 30 12.07 -1.73 2.61
CA ARG A 30 12.89 -2.76 1.95
C ARG A 30 13.18 -3.87 2.95
N GLU A 31 13.22 -5.12 2.48
CA GLU A 31 13.57 -6.29 3.31
C GLU A 31 14.95 -6.17 3.98
N SER A 32 15.89 -5.49 3.33
CA SER A 32 17.23 -5.21 3.88
C SER A 32 17.25 -4.11 4.96
N SER A 33 16.12 -3.47 5.25
CA SER A 33 16.05 -2.45 6.30
C SER A 33 16.12 -3.10 7.69
N PRO A 34 16.89 -2.55 8.64
CA PRO A 34 16.86 -3.03 10.03
C PRO A 34 15.46 -2.87 10.66
N TRP A 35 14.62 -1.99 10.11
CA TRP A 35 13.25 -1.76 10.56
C TRP A 35 12.23 -2.72 9.95
N PHE A 36 12.61 -3.59 9.01
CA PHE A 36 11.66 -4.45 8.31
C PHE A 36 10.87 -5.35 9.27
N GLY A 37 11.54 -5.93 10.28
CA GLY A 37 10.88 -6.76 11.29
C GLY A 37 9.83 -6.01 12.11
N ASN A 38 10.01 -4.70 12.30
CA ASN A 38 9.06 -3.87 13.05
C ASN A 38 7.96 -3.32 12.14
N LEU A 39 8.29 -2.86 10.93
CA LEU A 39 7.34 -2.14 10.06
C LEU A 39 6.56 -3.05 9.11
N GLY A 40 7.11 -4.20 8.76
CA GLY A 40 6.67 -4.99 7.61
C GLY A 40 6.99 -4.29 6.28
N ARG A 41 6.56 -4.90 5.16
CA ARG A 41 6.84 -4.38 3.81
C ARG A 41 6.12 -3.06 3.51
N TYR A 42 4.92 -2.85 4.04
CA TYR A 42 4.18 -1.59 3.88
C TYR A 42 3.73 -1.05 5.22
N TYR A 43 3.75 0.26 5.34
CA TYR A 43 3.29 0.99 6.50
C TYR A 43 2.74 2.35 6.07
N VAL A 44 1.81 2.90 6.84
CA VAL A 44 1.21 4.22 6.61
C VAL A 44 1.84 5.23 7.56
N VAL A 45 2.14 6.41 7.02
CA VAL A 45 2.56 7.57 7.80
C VAL A 45 1.66 8.76 7.53
N ASN A 46 1.51 9.63 8.51
CA ASN A 46 0.83 10.91 8.34
C ASN A 46 1.75 12.01 7.78
N GLN A 47 1.20 13.22 7.67
CA GLN A 47 1.88 14.42 7.20
C GLN A 47 3.12 14.81 8.02
N TYR A 48 3.20 14.38 9.28
CA TYR A 48 4.35 14.59 10.16
C TYR A 48 5.38 13.45 10.10
N ASN A 49 5.21 12.50 9.17
CA ASN A 49 5.99 11.26 9.06
C ASN A 49 5.90 10.33 10.30
N ALA A 50 4.92 10.51 11.17
CA ALA A 50 4.66 9.54 12.24
C ALA A 50 3.97 8.30 11.64
N ILE A 51 4.36 7.12 12.12
CA ILE A 51 3.75 5.86 11.70
C ILE A 51 2.37 5.74 12.35
N GLU A 52 1.35 5.54 11.51
CA GLU A 52 -0.02 5.35 11.99
C GLU A 52 -0.41 3.88 12.03
N GLN A 53 0.05 3.08 11.05
CA GLN A 53 -0.37 1.69 10.93
C GLN A 53 0.60 0.84 10.11
N HIS A 54 0.66 -0.46 10.42
CA HIS A 54 1.18 -1.48 9.50
C HIS A 54 0.17 -1.77 8.39
N ALA A 55 0.65 -2.09 7.20
CA ALA A 55 -0.22 -2.25 6.04
C ALA A 55 0.09 -3.48 5.20
N ASN A 56 -0.98 -4.04 4.62
CA ASN A 56 -0.92 -4.92 3.48
C ASN A 56 -1.43 -4.14 2.25
N LEU A 57 -0.61 -4.00 1.21
CA LEU A 57 -0.99 -3.21 0.03
C LEU A 57 -2.26 -3.74 -0.65
N GLU A 58 -2.42 -5.07 -0.79
CA GLU A 58 -3.59 -5.63 -1.47
C GLU A 58 -4.87 -5.44 -0.65
N GLY A 59 -4.82 -5.68 0.66
CA GLY A 59 -5.95 -5.45 1.57
C GLY A 59 -6.43 -4.00 1.50
N TRP A 60 -5.51 -3.06 1.74
CA TRP A 60 -5.80 -1.63 1.64
C TRP A 60 -6.31 -1.21 0.27
N ALA A 61 -5.74 -1.74 -0.82
CA ALA A 61 -6.19 -1.39 -2.15
C ALA A 61 -7.62 -1.88 -2.42
N ARG A 62 -8.04 -3.00 -1.83
CA ARG A 62 -9.42 -3.50 -1.89
C ARG A 62 -10.35 -2.65 -1.02
N ASP A 63 -9.97 -2.36 0.21
CA ASP A 63 -10.77 -1.59 1.16
C ASP A 63 -11.03 -0.16 0.68
N LEU A 64 -10.03 0.48 0.06
CA LEU A 64 -10.16 1.79 -0.57
C LEU A 64 -10.85 1.75 -1.95
N GLY A 65 -11.22 0.57 -2.45
CA GLY A 65 -11.93 0.39 -3.73
C GLY A 65 -11.09 0.68 -4.98
N VAL A 66 -9.76 0.76 -4.84
CA VAL A 66 -8.81 1.08 -5.92
C VAL A 66 -8.24 -0.15 -6.64
N LEU A 67 -8.44 -1.34 -6.06
CA LEU A 67 -8.21 -2.63 -6.69
C LEU A 67 -9.55 -3.34 -6.88
N LYS A 68 -9.99 -3.50 -8.13
CA LYS A 68 -11.28 -4.10 -8.46
C LYS A 68 -11.27 -5.62 -8.19
N PRO A 69 -12.45 -6.26 -8.04
CA PRO A 69 -12.53 -7.70 -7.75
C PRO A 69 -11.83 -8.59 -8.80
N PHE A 70 -11.85 -8.15 -10.06
CA PHE A 70 -11.19 -8.83 -11.19
C PHE A 70 -9.71 -8.45 -11.35
N GLU A 71 -9.18 -7.53 -10.54
CA GLU A 71 -7.75 -7.18 -10.53
C GLU A 71 -6.99 -7.98 -9.43
N LYS A 72 -5.72 -8.25 -9.70
CA LYS A 72 -4.75 -8.80 -8.74
C LYS A 72 -3.42 -8.08 -8.85
N ILE A 73 -2.75 -7.87 -7.72
CA ILE A 73 -1.40 -7.31 -7.72
C ILE A 73 -0.42 -8.37 -8.22
N LYS A 74 0.45 -7.99 -9.17
CA LYS A 74 1.55 -8.84 -9.63
C LYS A 74 2.57 -8.99 -8.49
N PRO A 75 2.92 -10.23 -8.09
CA PRO A 75 3.95 -10.48 -7.08
C PRO A 75 5.35 -10.06 -7.55
#